data_AF-A0A0D2CEQ3-F1
#
_entry.id   AF-A0A0D2CEQ3-F1
#
_cell.length_a   1.000
_cell.length_b   1.000
_cell.length_c   1.000
_cell.angle_alpha   90.00
_cell.angle_beta   90.00
_cell.angle_gamma   90.00
#
_symmetry.space_group_name_H-M   'P 1'
#
loop_
_entity.id
_entity.type
_entity.pdbx_description
1 polymer ?
#
loop_
_entity_poly.entity_id
_entity_poly.type
_entity_poly.pdbx_seq_one_letter_code
_entity_poly.pdbx_strand_id
1 'polypeptide(L)'
;MKIEEFQRMLKASGDQQSLPTPPEESALESAVEHRISPTRPSGIPMHIYHRFLEVYRVRLYSVWPVVSYDELVTALRNNRSDYESYSLAAALCAAVIAQLRLPEHIGSLTYSSSELVAEAQRLRRLFEYQEQYSMSSLLTSFFLHIYFANADKLRTAGFYLRETLTYAHGLKLHQLNSYAGLDFRERQLRLRVYWILFISERTYCVQNGLPTTLKPINEFPSVDPIKGYDGAPLPAFIALIRLFTFLDGDILESIPSSMTPAIPRSPKDKISVLQHDLSRHPLTEDLDESQRVDILATRNWIRIMLWQYTIAHFVVSCHAQDQAFSALLPTTIARDMLSVLESASWKSIQPHGYGMELKVFRIADSLLDVLLCAPRSTGTRDLLMDSRQALHLLERVLVDIGGTESQFLATLRKRMVESDLPVPNTVQNDQQISWYFKADEEKKSPNGSVTVHNE
;
A
#
# COMPACT_ATOMS: atom_id res chain seq x y z
N MET A 1 10.81 -32.33 20.71
CA MET A 1 9.62 -32.48 21.58
C MET A 1 8.40 -32.16 20.71
N LYS A 2 7.50 -33.13 20.49
CA LYS A 2 6.45 -33.08 19.45
C LYS A 2 5.20 -32.33 19.96
N ILE A 3 4.59 -31.55 19.05
CA ILE A 3 3.41 -30.66 19.21
C ILE A 3 2.18 -31.30 19.89
N GLU A 4 2.11 -32.62 19.94
CA GLU A 4 0.99 -33.38 20.51
C GLU A 4 0.95 -33.36 22.05
N GLU A 5 2.06 -33.09 22.73
CA GLU A 5 2.14 -33.04 24.20
C GLU A 5 1.63 -31.71 24.76
N PHE A 6 1.78 -30.62 24.00
CA PHE A 6 1.26 -29.28 24.33
C PHE A 6 -0.27 -29.17 24.18
N GLN A 7 -0.86 -29.97 23.27
CA GLN A 7 -2.30 -29.97 23.02
C GLN A 7 -3.12 -30.78 24.05
N ARG A 8 -2.50 -31.68 24.83
CA ARG A 8 -3.16 -32.37 25.94
C ARG A 8 -3.28 -31.50 27.19
N MET A 9 -2.36 -30.57 27.41
CA MET A 9 -2.38 -29.66 28.57
C MET A 9 -3.50 -28.62 28.49
N LEU A 10 -3.98 -28.26 27.29
CA LEU A 10 -5.03 -27.25 27.09
C LEU A 10 -6.46 -27.82 27.19
N LYS A 11 -6.64 -29.15 27.30
CA LYS A 11 -7.97 -29.80 27.38
C LYS A 11 -8.37 -30.27 28.78
N ALA A 12 -7.56 -30.02 29.81
CA ALA A 12 -7.78 -30.52 31.17
C ALA A 12 -8.30 -29.48 32.18
N SER A 13 -8.83 -28.34 31.73
CA SER A 13 -9.36 -27.31 32.63
C SER A 13 -10.65 -26.72 32.09
N GLY A 14 -11.76 -27.35 32.45
CA GLY A 14 -13.10 -26.83 32.17
C GLY A 14 -14.19 -27.88 32.33
N ASP A 15 -14.37 -28.42 33.55
CA ASP A 15 -15.61 -29.09 33.94
C ASP A 15 -15.83 -28.99 35.45
N GLN A 16 -17.04 -28.54 35.82
CA GLN A 16 -17.77 -28.55 37.11
C GLN A 16 -18.39 -27.15 37.41
N GLN A 17 -19.65 -26.95 37.80
CA GLN A 17 -20.87 -27.76 37.92
C GLN A 17 -22.03 -26.76 38.22
N SER A 18 -23.27 -27.17 37.97
CA SER A 18 -24.49 -26.33 37.95
C SER A 18 -25.38 -26.39 39.22
N LEU A 19 -26.11 -25.26 39.48
CA LEU A 19 -27.47 -25.09 40.10
C LEU A 19 -27.64 -25.24 41.64
N PRO A 20 -28.69 -24.68 42.32
CA PRO A 20 -30.02 -24.26 41.82
C PRO A 20 -30.66 -22.92 42.37
N THR A 21 -31.73 -22.44 41.69
CA THR A 21 -32.83 -21.51 42.14
C THR A 21 -33.95 -22.30 42.87
N PRO A 22 -35.06 -21.75 43.48
CA PRO A 22 -35.85 -20.49 43.30
C PRO A 22 -36.47 -19.94 44.65
N PRO A 23 -37.67 -19.28 44.82
CA PRO A 23 -38.63 -18.58 43.91
C PRO A 23 -39.21 -17.18 44.38
N GLU A 24 -39.90 -16.53 43.43
CA GLU A 24 -41.07 -15.58 43.40
C GLU A 24 -41.54 -14.70 44.59
N GLU A 25 -41.78 -13.39 44.32
CA GLU A 25 -43.10 -12.71 44.17
C GLU A 25 -43.20 -11.26 44.78
N SER A 26 -43.69 -10.33 43.95
CA SER A 26 -44.46 -9.08 44.20
C SER A 26 -44.07 -8.07 45.30
N ALA A 27 -43.72 -6.83 44.91
CA ALA A 27 -44.27 -5.62 45.53
C ALA A 27 -44.10 -4.35 44.65
N LEU A 28 -45.22 -3.66 44.52
CA LEU A 28 -45.54 -2.40 43.85
C LEU A 28 -44.67 -1.17 44.20
N GLU A 29 -44.53 -0.30 43.19
CA GLU A 29 -44.69 1.16 43.21
C GLU A 29 -43.65 2.14 43.81
N SER A 30 -43.39 3.15 42.96
CA SER A 30 -43.01 4.54 43.27
C SER A 30 -41.52 4.86 43.48
N ALA A 31 -40.85 5.19 42.37
CA ALA A 31 -39.86 6.26 42.34
C ALA A 31 -39.75 6.81 40.91
N VAL A 32 -40.65 7.73 40.58
CA VAL A 32 -40.53 8.63 39.44
C VAL A 32 -39.60 9.75 39.87
N GLU A 33 -38.39 9.84 39.30
CA GLU A 33 -37.82 11.09 38.74
C GLU A 33 -36.36 10.92 38.27
N HIS A 34 -36.11 11.46 37.08
CA HIS A 34 -34.81 11.70 36.45
C HIS A 34 -33.91 10.50 36.12
N ARG A 35 -34.37 9.62 35.22
CA ARG A 35 -33.44 9.06 34.23
C ARG A 35 -33.27 10.08 33.11
N ILE A 36 -32.09 10.69 33.08
CA ILE A 36 -31.54 11.34 31.91
C ILE A 36 -31.65 10.35 30.76
N SER A 37 -32.54 10.64 29.81
CA SER A 37 -32.60 9.93 28.54
C SER A 37 -31.18 9.89 27.94
N PRO A 38 -30.66 8.75 27.46
CA PRO A 38 -29.47 8.79 26.64
C PRO A 38 -29.83 9.61 25.40
N THR A 39 -29.32 10.84 25.32
CA THR A 39 -29.35 11.65 24.12
C THR A 39 -28.85 10.79 22.98
N ARG A 40 -29.71 10.53 21.98
CA ARG A 40 -29.33 9.88 20.72
C ARG A 40 -27.99 10.46 20.27
N PRO A 41 -27.01 9.66 19.79
CA PRO A 41 -25.86 10.25 19.15
C PRO A 41 -26.38 11.01 17.93
N SER A 42 -26.33 12.34 17.98
CA SER A 42 -26.56 13.18 16.82
C SER A 42 -25.55 12.71 15.76
N GLY A 43 -26.03 12.30 14.59
CA GLY A 43 -25.16 11.89 13.48
C GLY A 43 -24.12 12.96 13.15
N ILE A 44 -23.07 12.56 12.45
CA ILE A 44 -21.95 13.47 12.12
C ILE A 44 -22.50 14.71 11.39
N PRO A 45 -22.16 15.95 11.83
CA PRO A 45 -22.64 17.16 11.20
C PRO A 45 -22.20 17.31 9.74
N MET A 46 -23.09 17.84 8.90
CA MET A 46 -22.85 18.01 7.46
C MET A 46 -21.55 18.75 7.11
N HIS A 47 -21.17 19.76 7.91
CA HIS A 47 -19.95 20.54 7.67
C HIS A 47 -18.66 19.72 7.82
N ILE A 48 -18.69 18.62 8.60
CA ILE A 48 -17.55 17.71 8.76
C ILE A 48 -17.33 16.92 7.45
N TYR A 49 -18.41 16.38 6.87
CA TYR A 49 -18.33 15.73 5.56
C TYR A 49 -17.81 16.69 4.50
N HIS A 50 -18.40 17.89 4.41
CA HIS A 50 -18.00 18.89 3.42
C HIS A 50 -16.50 19.23 3.50
N ARG A 51 -15.96 19.38 4.71
CA ARG A 51 -14.53 19.67 4.91
C ARG A 51 -13.63 18.63 4.26
N PHE A 52 -13.87 17.34 4.52
CA PHE A 52 -13.00 16.28 4.00
C PHE A 52 -13.31 15.91 2.55
N LEU A 53 -14.54 16.09 2.09
CA LEU A 53 -14.89 15.97 0.67
C LEU A 53 -14.17 17.04 -0.18
N GLU A 54 -14.01 18.27 0.31
CA GLU A 54 -13.20 19.30 -0.36
C GLU A 54 -11.72 18.89 -0.42
N VAL A 55 -11.18 18.34 0.67
CA VAL A 55 -9.81 17.82 0.68
C VAL A 55 -9.64 16.71 -0.34
N TYR A 56 -10.60 15.78 -0.44
CA TYR A 56 -10.62 14.76 -1.48
C TYR A 56 -10.61 15.37 -2.88
N ARG A 57 -11.52 16.30 -3.17
CA ARG A 57 -11.63 16.99 -4.48
C ARG A 57 -10.30 17.57 -4.92
N VAL A 58 -9.60 18.25 -4.01
CA VAL A 58 -8.36 18.97 -4.33
C VAL A 58 -7.13 18.06 -4.35
N ARG A 59 -7.05 17.06 -3.48
CA ARG A 59 -5.78 16.35 -3.21
C ARG A 59 -5.77 14.88 -3.62
N LEU A 60 -6.93 14.24 -3.72
CA LEU A 60 -7.04 12.79 -3.93
C LEU A 60 -7.90 12.41 -5.13
N TYR A 61 -8.60 13.36 -5.76
CA TYR A 61 -9.40 13.06 -6.96
C TYR A 61 -8.55 12.51 -8.11
N SER A 62 -7.31 12.99 -8.25
CA SER A 62 -6.35 12.46 -9.23
C SER A 62 -5.93 11.01 -8.95
N VAL A 63 -5.96 10.60 -7.69
CA VAL A 63 -5.59 9.24 -7.24
C VAL A 63 -6.80 8.31 -7.31
N TRP A 64 -7.98 8.80 -6.90
CA TRP A 64 -9.23 8.04 -6.87
C TRP A 64 -10.36 8.75 -7.65
N PRO A 65 -10.32 8.75 -9.00
CA PRO A 65 -11.28 9.50 -9.82
C PRO A 65 -12.65 8.79 -9.95
N VAL A 66 -13.28 8.44 -8.82
CA VAL A 66 -14.44 7.53 -8.76
C VAL A 66 -15.64 8.05 -7.96
N VAL A 67 -15.52 9.21 -7.30
CA VAL A 67 -16.65 9.87 -6.61
C VAL A 67 -16.73 11.33 -7.05
N SER A 68 -17.87 11.74 -7.63
CA SER A 68 -18.13 13.14 -7.93
C SER A 68 -18.43 13.93 -6.65
N TYR A 69 -17.61 14.95 -6.38
CA TYR A 69 -17.81 15.83 -5.23
C TYR A 69 -19.17 16.53 -5.27
N ASP A 70 -19.50 17.14 -6.42
CA ASP A 70 -20.69 17.99 -6.55
C ASP A 70 -21.97 17.16 -6.40
N GLU A 71 -21.98 15.93 -6.93
CA GLU A 71 -23.13 15.03 -6.83
C GLU A 71 -23.30 14.48 -5.42
N LEU A 72 -22.21 14.04 -4.77
CA LEU A 72 -22.29 13.53 -3.41
C LEU A 72 -22.74 14.62 -2.44
N VAL A 73 -22.17 15.83 -2.51
CA VAL A 73 -22.59 16.95 -1.66
C VAL A 73 -24.05 17.32 -1.90
N THR A 74 -24.50 17.31 -3.17
CA THR A 74 -25.90 17.58 -3.52
C THR A 74 -26.83 16.52 -2.94
N ALA A 75 -26.49 15.23 -3.05
CA ALA A 75 -27.28 14.14 -2.48
C ALA A 75 -27.45 14.29 -0.96
N LEU A 76 -26.35 14.57 -0.25
CA LEU A 76 -26.35 14.76 1.20
C LEU A 76 -27.20 15.97 1.65
N ARG A 77 -27.20 17.06 0.86
CA ARG A 77 -28.01 18.26 1.15
C ARG A 77 -29.50 18.03 0.90
N ASN A 78 -29.84 17.28 -0.15
CA ASN A 78 -31.22 17.12 -0.60
C ASN A 78 -31.99 16.08 0.21
N ASN A 79 -31.34 15.02 0.69
CA ASN A 79 -32.02 13.94 1.41
C ASN A 79 -31.23 13.48 2.65
N ARG A 80 -31.71 13.88 3.84
CA ARG A 80 -31.12 13.47 5.13
C ARG A 80 -31.32 11.98 5.46
N SER A 81 -32.25 11.32 4.76
CA SER A 81 -32.55 9.90 4.94
C SER A 81 -31.84 9.02 3.90
N ASP A 82 -31.00 9.60 3.03
CA ASP A 82 -30.16 8.84 2.10
C ASP A 82 -28.95 8.23 2.84
N TYR A 83 -29.22 7.18 3.60
CA TYR A 83 -28.20 6.52 4.42
C TYR A 83 -27.04 5.95 3.59
N GLU A 84 -27.29 5.61 2.33
CA GLU A 84 -26.27 5.07 1.43
C GLU A 84 -25.26 6.16 1.03
N SER A 85 -25.73 7.34 0.60
CA SER A 85 -24.85 8.48 0.31
C SER A 85 -24.09 8.96 1.55
N TYR A 86 -24.74 9.04 2.71
CA TYR A 86 -24.06 9.39 3.96
C TYR A 86 -23.01 8.35 4.36
N SER A 87 -23.29 7.06 4.14
CA SER A 87 -22.33 5.99 4.39
C SER A 87 -21.10 6.10 3.48
N LEU A 88 -21.32 6.35 2.18
CA LEU A 88 -20.23 6.58 1.23
C LEU A 88 -19.39 7.79 1.64
N ALA A 89 -20.04 8.91 1.99
CA ALA A 89 -19.35 10.11 2.43
C ALA A 89 -18.52 9.87 3.70
N ALA A 90 -19.05 9.13 4.67
CA ALA A 90 -18.35 8.79 5.91
C ALA A 90 -17.10 7.94 5.65
N ALA A 91 -17.24 6.88 4.84
CA ALA A 91 -16.12 6.01 4.47
C ALA A 91 -15.05 6.77 3.68
N LEU A 92 -15.44 7.60 2.70
CA LEU A 92 -14.52 8.43 1.93
C LEU A 92 -13.78 9.44 2.82
N CYS A 93 -14.48 10.14 3.71
CA CYS A 93 -13.84 11.09 4.63
C CYS A 93 -12.82 10.40 5.54
N ALA A 94 -13.15 9.23 6.09
CA ALA A 94 -12.21 8.44 6.89
C ALA A 94 -10.97 8.03 6.08
N ALA A 95 -11.17 7.54 4.84
CA ALA A 95 -10.07 7.18 3.95
C ALA A 95 -9.17 8.38 3.62
N VAL A 96 -9.74 9.56 3.40
CA VAL A 96 -8.99 10.82 3.14
C VAL A 96 -8.11 11.19 4.32
N ILE A 97 -8.65 11.13 5.55
CA ILE A 97 -7.89 11.43 6.77
C ILE A 97 -6.72 10.45 6.91
N ALA A 98 -6.98 9.15 6.77
CA ALA A 98 -5.97 8.11 6.90
C ALA A 98 -4.89 8.19 5.81
N GLN A 99 -5.29 8.28 4.53
CA GLN A 99 -4.38 8.30 3.38
C GLN A 99 -3.43 9.48 3.39
N LEU A 100 -3.91 10.67 3.78
CA LEU A 100 -3.09 11.88 3.86
C LEU A 100 -2.44 12.07 5.23
N ARG A 101 -2.70 11.17 6.19
CA ARG A 101 -2.28 11.26 7.59
C ARG A 101 -2.63 12.64 8.19
N LEU A 102 -3.85 13.11 7.94
CA LEU A 102 -4.29 14.42 8.43
C LEU A 102 -4.41 14.39 9.97
N PRO A 103 -4.08 15.49 10.66
CA PRO A 103 -4.31 15.58 12.10
C PRO A 103 -5.80 15.42 12.41
N GLU A 104 -6.15 14.44 13.24
CA GLU A 104 -7.55 14.08 13.52
C GLU A 104 -8.27 15.10 14.43
N HIS A 105 -7.52 15.91 15.18
CA HIS A 105 -8.07 16.88 16.14
C HIS A 105 -7.35 18.24 16.05
N ILE A 106 -7.82 19.13 15.18
CA ILE A 106 -7.45 20.55 15.21
C ILE A 106 -8.71 21.35 15.56
N GLY A 107 -8.88 21.66 16.84
CA GLY A 107 -10.00 22.41 17.39
C GLY A 107 -10.96 21.61 18.29
N SER A 108 -11.92 22.30 18.91
CA SER A 108 -12.82 21.77 19.95
C SER A 108 -14.00 20.90 19.45
N LEU A 109 -14.11 20.62 18.14
CA LEU A 109 -15.28 19.95 17.54
C LEU A 109 -14.92 18.90 16.45
N THR A 110 -13.78 18.23 16.56
CA THR A 110 -13.30 17.35 15.48
C THR A 110 -13.63 15.87 15.72
N TYR A 111 -14.34 15.26 14.77
CA TYR A 111 -14.55 13.82 14.69
C TYR A 111 -13.28 13.13 14.17
N SER A 112 -12.87 12.06 14.83
CA SER A 112 -11.78 11.18 14.41
C SER A 112 -12.14 10.43 13.14
N SER A 113 -11.11 9.92 12.45
CA SER A 113 -11.30 9.04 11.30
C SER A 113 -12.06 7.76 11.70
N SER A 114 -11.84 7.29 12.93
CA SER A 114 -12.51 6.11 13.49
C SER A 114 -14.01 6.29 13.71
N GLU A 115 -14.45 7.50 14.11
CA GLU A 115 -15.88 7.83 14.28
C GLU A 115 -16.60 7.89 12.93
N LEU A 116 -15.93 8.41 11.89
CA LEU A 116 -16.44 8.37 10.51
C LEU A 116 -16.61 6.94 10.00
N VAL A 117 -15.68 6.04 10.32
CA VAL A 117 -15.84 4.60 10.00
C VAL A 117 -17.00 3.97 10.75
N ALA A 118 -17.11 4.24 12.05
CA ALA A 118 -18.23 3.75 12.86
C ALA A 118 -19.57 4.25 12.31
N GLU A 119 -19.63 5.50 11.84
CA GLU A 119 -20.81 6.09 11.22
C GLU A 119 -21.14 5.45 9.88
N ALA A 120 -20.15 5.24 9.00
CA ALA A 120 -20.34 4.51 7.74
C ALA A 120 -20.94 3.13 8.01
N GLN A 121 -20.33 2.35 8.90
CA GLN A 121 -20.80 1.02 9.27
C GLN A 121 -22.19 1.04 9.90
N ARG A 122 -22.52 2.06 10.71
CA ARG A 122 -23.84 2.22 11.32
C ARG A 122 -24.91 2.51 10.27
N LEU A 123 -24.62 3.40 9.32
CA LEU A 123 -25.55 3.80 8.26
C LEU A 123 -25.85 2.65 7.28
N ARG A 124 -24.85 1.84 6.92
CA ARG A 124 -25.06 0.63 6.08
C ARG A 124 -26.05 -0.35 6.69
N ARG A 125 -26.17 -0.42 8.03
CA ARG A 125 -27.14 -1.29 8.70
C ARG A 125 -28.59 -0.80 8.62
N LEU A 126 -28.83 0.40 8.06
CA LEU A 126 -30.17 0.99 7.93
C LEU A 126 -30.82 0.70 6.57
N PHE A 127 -30.16 -0.05 5.69
CA PHE A 127 -30.68 -0.49 4.39
C PHE A 127 -30.07 -1.84 3.99
N GLU A 128 -30.69 -2.56 3.04
CA GLU A 128 -30.28 -3.90 2.61
C GLU A 128 -29.10 -3.88 1.62
N TYR A 129 -27.98 -3.32 2.08
CA TYR A 129 -26.81 -3.06 1.24
C TYR A 129 -26.20 -4.33 0.62
N GLN A 130 -26.40 -5.50 1.24
CA GLN A 130 -25.87 -6.80 0.78
C GLN A 130 -26.72 -7.44 -0.33
N GLU A 131 -28.02 -7.16 -0.36
CA GLU A 131 -28.96 -7.73 -1.34
C GLU A 131 -29.12 -6.82 -2.56
N GLN A 132 -28.89 -5.52 -2.39
CA GLN A 132 -29.07 -4.53 -3.45
C GLN A 132 -27.74 -3.87 -3.85
N TYR A 133 -27.10 -4.46 -4.86
CA TYR A 133 -25.84 -3.95 -5.37
C TYR A 133 -25.99 -2.57 -6.01
N SER A 134 -25.21 -1.61 -5.53
CA SER A 134 -25.13 -0.26 -6.06
C SER A 134 -23.67 0.21 -6.15
N MET A 135 -23.42 1.27 -6.93
CA MET A 135 -22.09 1.87 -6.99
C MET A 135 -21.68 2.50 -5.65
N SER A 136 -22.62 3.08 -4.91
CA SER A 136 -22.36 3.72 -3.61
C SER A 136 -22.00 2.70 -2.52
N SER A 137 -22.70 1.55 -2.47
CA SER A 137 -22.37 0.45 -1.55
C SER A 137 -21.03 -0.21 -1.89
N LEU A 138 -20.71 -0.36 -3.18
CA LEU A 138 -19.39 -0.79 -3.65
C LEU A 138 -18.30 0.18 -3.16
N LEU A 139 -18.44 1.47 -3.46
CA LEU A 139 -17.43 2.48 -3.14
C LEU A 139 -17.29 2.70 -1.63
N THR A 140 -18.37 2.57 -0.87
CA THR A 140 -18.31 2.56 0.60
C THR A 140 -17.36 1.47 1.10
N SER A 141 -17.51 0.25 0.58
CA SER A 141 -16.65 -0.90 0.91
C SER A 141 -15.20 -0.64 0.49
N PHE A 142 -15.00 -0.04 -0.69
CA PHE A 142 -13.68 0.31 -1.20
C PHE A 142 -12.94 1.30 -0.30
N PHE A 143 -13.61 2.37 0.14
CA PHE A 143 -12.98 3.35 1.03
C PHE A 143 -12.78 2.82 2.45
N LEU A 144 -13.62 1.90 2.93
CA LEU A 144 -13.35 1.17 4.18
C LEU A 144 -12.08 0.30 4.04
N HIS A 145 -11.89 -0.37 2.89
CA HIS A 145 -10.64 -1.08 2.61
C HIS A 145 -9.42 -0.15 2.70
N ILE A 146 -9.46 1.00 2.03
CA ILE A 146 -8.37 1.99 2.05
C ILE A 146 -8.07 2.46 3.48
N TYR A 147 -9.11 2.79 4.26
CA TYR A 147 -8.95 3.20 5.64
C TYR A 147 -8.23 2.13 6.47
N PHE A 148 -8.74 0.89 6.44
CA PHE A 148 -8.17 -0.19 7.27
C PHE A 148 -6.77 -0.61 6.80
N ALA A 149 -6.44 -0.46 5.52
CA ALA A 149 -5.09 -0.68 5.02
C ALA A 149 -4.10 0.36 5.61
N ASN A 150 -4.47 1.65 5.59
CA ASN A 150 -3.66 2.72 6.19
C ASN A 150 -3.58 2.60 7.72
N ALA A 151 -4.60 2.03 8.38
CA ALA A 151 -4.61 1.81 9.83
C ALA A 151 -3.93 0.48 10.25
N ASP A 152 -3.17 -0.16 9.36
CA ASP A 152 -2.48 -1.44 9.56
C ASP A 152 -3.37 -2.61 10.04
N LYS A 153 -4.68 -2.52 9.79
CA LYS A 153 -5.66 -3.58 10.08
C LYS A 153 -5.87 -4.43 8.85
N LEU A 154 -4.79 -5.04 8.36
CA LEU A 154 -4.75 -5.71 7.05
C LEU A 154 -5.85 -6.76 6.89
N ARG A 155 -6.10 -7.62 7.89
CA ARG A 155 -7.20 -8.61 7.81
C ARG A 155 -8.57 -7.96 7.52
N THR A 156 -8.88 -6.87 8.20
CA THR A 156 -10.13 -6.11 7.98
C THR A 156 -10.13 -5.42 6.62
N ALA A 157 -9.00 -4.85 6.21
CA ALA A 157 -8.84 -4.26 4.88
C ALA A 157 -9.10 -5.30 3.77
N GLY A 158 -8.56 -6.50 3.90
CA GLY A 158 -8.77 -7.61 2.96
C GLY A 158 -10.22 -8.06 2.88
N PHE A 159 -10.94 -8.08 4.00
CA PHE A 159 -12.39 -8.38 4.02
C PHE A 159 -13.18 -7.36 3.19
N TYR A 160 -12.94 -6.06 3.42
CA TYR A 160 -13.62 -5.00 2.67
C TYR A 160 -13.24 -4.97 1.20
N LEU A 161 -11.98 -5.33 0.86
CA LEU A 161 -11.59 -5.51 -0.53
C LEU A 161 -12.42 -6.61 -1.18
N ARG A 162 -12.53 -7.79 -0.55
CA ARG A 162 -13.33 -8.90 -1.09
C ARG A 162 -14.81 -8.54 -1.20
N GLU A 163 -15.38 -7.86 -0.21
CA GLU A 163 -16.74 -7.32 -0.27
C GLU A 163 -16.91 -6.41 -1.50
N THR A 164 -15.98 -5.48 -1.72
CA THR A 164 -15.98 -4.57 -2.88
C THR A 164 -15.93 -5.32 -4.21
N LEU A 165 -15.10 -6.36 -4.32
CA LEU A 165 -14.97 -7.17 -5.53
C LEU A 165 -16.24 -8.00 -5.79
N THR A 166 -16.92 -8.46 -4.74
CA THR A 166 -18.24 -9.10 -4.86
C THR A 166 -19.26 -8.13 -5.49
N TYR A 167 -19.33 -6.88 -5.02
CA TYR A 167 -20.18 -5.87 -5.67
C TYR A 167 -19.80 -5.65 -7.14
N ALA A 168 -18.51 -5.55 -7.47
CA ALA A 168 -18.06 -5.34 -8.84
C ALA A 168 -18.50 -6.47 -9.78
N HIS A 169 -18.45 -7.73 -9.32
CA HIS A 169 -18.98 -8.88 -10.05
C HIS A 169 -20.51 -8.85 -10.14
N GLY A 170 -21.20 -8.52 -9.05
CA GLY A 170 -22.65 -8.41 -9.01
C GLY A 170 -23.22 -7.32 -9.95
N LEU A 171 -22.53 -6.18 -10.05
CA LEU A 171 -22.80 -5.11 -11.01
C LEU A 171 -22.31 -5.41 -12.43
N LYS A 172 -21.72 -6.60 -12.65
CA LYS A 172 -21.21 -7.09 -13.94
C LYS A 172 -20.15 -6.19 -14.58
N LEU A 173 -19.37 -5.45 -13.78
CA LEU A 173 -18.35 -4.51 -14.29
C LEU A 173 -17.25 -5.21 -15.11
N HIS A 174 -17.04 -6.51 -14.90
CA HIS A 174 -16.12 -7.35 -15.67
C HIS A 174 -16.65 -7.75 -17.05
N GLN A 175 -17.94 -7.52 -17.35
CA GLN A 175 -18.58 -7.96 -18.59
C GLN A 175 -18.72 -6.78 -19.55
N LEU A 176 -18.03 -6.82 -20.69
CA LEU A 176 -18.09 -5.76 -21.71
C LEU A 176 -19.51 -5.49 -22.22
N ASN A 177 -20.36 -6.52 -22.29
CA ASN A 177 -21.76 -6.37 -22.70
C ASN A 177 -22.59 -5.54 -21.71
N SER A 178 -22.19 -5.44 -20.44
CA SER A 178 -22.91 -4.63 -19.43
C SER A 178 -22.80 -3.13 -19.67
N TYR A 179 -21.86 -2.70 -20.53
CA TYR A 179 -21.65 -1.30 -20.89
C TYR A 179 -22.48 -0.86 -22.09
N ALA A 180 -23.13 -1.81 -22.79
CA ALA A 180 -23.98 -1.49 -23.94
C ALA A 180 -25.22 -0.70 -23.49
N GLY A 181 -25.52 0.40 -24.18
CA GLY A 181 -26.70 1.23 -23.90
C GLY A 181 -26.58 2.17 -22.70
N LEU A 182 -25.48 2.12 -21.94
CA LEU A 182 -25.20 3.12 -20.91
C LEU A 182 -24.88 4.47 -21.55
N ASP A 183 -25.29 5.55 -20.88
CA ASP A 183 -24.80 6.87 -21.25
C ASP A 183 -23.27 6.95 -21.06
N PHE A 184 -22.66 7.92 -21.74
CA PHE A 184 -21.21 8.05 -21.76
C PHE A 184 -20.64 8.20 -20.35
N ARG A 185 -21.30 8.97 -19.49
CA ARG A 185 -20.82 9.31 -18.15
C ARG A 185 -20.82 8.07 -17.25
N GLU A 186 -21.92 7.35 -17.21
CA GLU A 186 -22.04 6.13 -16.40
C GLU A 186 -21.05 5.06 -16.86
N ARG A 187 -20.86 4.92 -18.19
CA ARG A 187 -19.84 4.04 -18.77
C ARG A 187 -18.43 4.41 -18.28
N GLN A 188 -18.08 5.70 -18.30
CA GLN A 188 -16.78 6.16 -17.79
C GLN A 188 -16.59 5.86 -16.31
N LEU A 189 -17.59 6.15 -15.48
CA LEU A 189 -17.51 5.89 -14.04
C LEU A 189 -17.28 4.40 -13.75
N ARG A 190 -18.05 3.51 -14.39
CA ARG A 190 -17.90 2.06 -14.22
C ARG A 190 -16.54 1.55 -14.62
N LEU A 191 -15.98 2.04 -15.74
CA LEU A 191 -14.63 1.69 -16.17
C LEU A 191 -13.59 2.17 -15.15
N ARG A 192 -13.69 3.40 -14.66
CA ARG A 192 -12.77 3.94 -13.65
C ARG A 192 -12.83 3.11 -12.36
N VAL A 193 -14.03 2.76 -11.91
CA VAL A 193 -14.23 1.91 -10.73
C VAL A 193 -13.62 0.53 -10.95
N TYR A 194 -13.92 -0.14 -12.07
CA TYR A 194 -13.35 -1.46 -12.35
C TYR A 194 -11.82 -1.46 -12.29
N TRP A 195 -11.20 -0.47 -12.94
CA TRP A 195 -9.76 -0.39 -13.02
C TRP A 195 -9.08 0.03 -11.72
N ILE A 196 -9.71 0.87 -10.90
CA ILE A 196 -9.12 1.20 -9.59
C ILE A 196 -9.17 0.01 -8.64
N LEU A 197 -10.23 -0.80 -8.73
CA LEU A 197 -10.32 -2.06 -8.00
C LEU A 197 -9.28 -3.07 -8.49
N PHE A 198 -9.06 -3.16 -9.80
CA PHE A 198 -8.04 -4.04 -10.41
C PHE A 198 -6.63 -3.73 -9.88
N ILE A 199 -6.27 -2.44 -9.81
CA ILE A 199 -4.98 -1.97 -9.28
C ILE A 199 -4.88 -2.24 -7.77
N SER A 200 -5.94 -1.91 -7.03
CA SER A 200 -5.97 -2.05 -5.57
C SER A 200 -5.89 -3.52 -5.15
N GLU A 201 -6.62 -4.41 -5.84
CA GLU A 201 -6.56 -5.85 -5.61
C GLU A 201 -5.15 -6.38 -5.80
N ARG A 202 -4.50 -6.08 -6.93
CA ARG A 202 -3.14 -6.56 -7.20
C ARG A 202 -2.13 -6.06 -6.17
N THR A 203 -2.17 -4.79 -5.84
CA THR A 203 -1.29 -4.20 -4.82
C THR A 203 -1.45 -4.93 -3.48
N TYR A 204 -2.69 -5.09 -3.03
CA TYR A 204 -2.99 -5.71 -1.75
C TYR A 204 -2.68 -7.22 -1.74
N CYS A 205 -3.10 -7.94 -2.78
CA CYS A 205 -2.95 -9.39 -2.87
C CYS A 205 -1.48 -9.81 -3.03
N VAL A 206 -0.71 -9.12 -3.88
CA VAL A 206 0.73 -9.39 -4.04
C VAL A 206 1.47 -9.19 -2.72
N GLN A 207 1.18 -8.09 -2.02
CA GLN A 207 1.84 -7.79 -0.76
C GLN A 207 1.53 -8.80 0.35
N ASN A 208 0.32 -9.36 0.35
CA ASN A 208 -0.16 -10.25 1.41
C ASN A 208 -0.19 -11.73 1.01
N GLY A 209 0.36 -12.09 -0.15
CA GLY A 209 0.36 -13.48 -0.64
C GLY A 209 -1.02 -14.07 -0.87
N LEU A 210 -1.98 -13.27 -1.35
CA LEU A 210 -3.36 -13.69 -1.62
C LEU A 210 -3.60 -13.83 -3.13
N PRO A 211 -4.56 -14.67 -3.56
CA PRO A 211 -4.91 -14.80 -4.98
C PRO A 211 -5.68 -13.57 -5.49
N THR A 212 -5.53 -13.23 -6.77
CA THR A 212 -6.36 -12.22 -7.46
C THR A 212 -7.61 -12.84 -8.06
N THR A 213 -8.64 -12.04 -8.29
CA THR A 213 -9.95 -12.47 -8.80
C THR A 213 -10.40 -11.65 -10.00
N LEU A 214 -10.07 -10.36 -10.07
CA LEU A 214 -10.34 -9.56 -11.26
C LEU A 214 -9.36 -9.91 -12.38
N LYS A 215 -9.87 -9.94 -13.60
CA LYS A 215 -9.10 -10.12 -14.85
C LYS A 215 -9.04 -8.80 -15.61
N PRO A 216 -8.12 -8.63 -16.57
CA PRO A 216 -8.06 -7.40 -17.32
C PRO A 216 -9.19 -7.39 -18.35
N ILE A 217 -9.81 -6.25 -18.57
CA ILE A 217 -10.76 -6.06 -19.67
C ILE A 217 -10.11 -5.23 -20.78
N ASN A 218 -10.58 -5.40 -22.02
CA ASN A 218 -10.01 -4.70 -23.18
C ASN A 218 -10.66 -3.32 -23.43
N GLU A 219 -11.14 -2.67 -22.36
CA GLU A 219 -11.80 -1.38 -22.43
C GLU A 219 -11.28 -0.44 -21.35
N PHE A 220 -10.90 0.77 -21.74
CA PHE A 220 -10.29 1.77 -20.86
C PHE A 220 -11.14 3.04 -20.79
N PRO A 221 -11.06 3.82 -19.70
CA PRO A 221 -11.64 5.16 -19.67
C PRO A 221 -11.11 6.01 -20.83
N SER A 222 -11.95 6.87 -21.40
CA SER A 222 -11.61 7.77 -22.49
C SER A 222 -10.73 8.92 -21.99
N VAL A 223 -9.63 9.21 -22.68
CA VAL A 223 -8.73 10.35 -22.38
C VAL A 223 -9.23 11.69 -22.92
N ASP A 224 -10.32 11.71 -23.70
CA ASP A 224 -10.84 12.91 -24.35
C ASP A 224 -11.33 13.93 -23.30
N PRO A 225 -10.69 15.10 -23.15
CA PRO A 225 -11.08 16.11 -22.17
C PRO A 225 -12.37 16.86 -22.52
N ILE A 226 -12.83 16.80 -23.79
CA ILE A 226 -14.07 17.45 -24.25
C ILE A 226 -15.28 16.56 -23.95
N LYS A 227 -15.09 15.24 -23.99
CA LYS A 227 -16.10 14.26 -23.55
C LYS A 227 -15.92 13.84 -22.09
N GLY A 228 -14.76 14.10 -21.51
CA GLY A 228 -14.38 13.74 -20.15
C GLY A 228 -15.26 14.44 -19.14
N TYR A 229 -16.02 13.65 -18.39
CA TYR A 229 -17.08 14.09 -17.50
C TYR A 229 -16.65 15.13 -16.42
N ASP A 230 -15.36 15.28 -16.10
CA ASP A 230 -14.90 16.02 -14.92
C ASP A 230 -13.41 16.45 -14.90
N GLY A 231 -12.69 16.39 -16.03
CA GLY A 231 -11.27 16.77 -16.07
C GLY A 231 -10.30 15.87 -15.27
N ALA A 232 -10.71 14.64 -14.90
CA ALA A 232 -9.82 13.68 -14.24
C ALA A 232 -8.55 13.38 -15.07
N PRO A 233 -7.38 13.16 -14.44
CA PRO A 233 -6.11 12.91 -15.13
C PRO A 233 -6.01 11.47 -15.66
N LEU A 234 -6.85 11.15 -16.64
CA LEU A 234 -6.97 9.80 -17.19
C LEU A 234 -5.73 9.26 -17.90
N PRO A 235 -4.85 10.06 -18.55
CA PRO A 235 -3.61 9.54 -19.12
C PRO A 235 -2.73 8.83 -18.08
N ALA A 236 -2.55 9.43 -16.89
CA ALA A 236 -1.78 8.83 -15.81
C ALA A 236 -2.44 7.56 -15.27
N PHE A 237 -3.77 7.61 -15.07
CA PHE A 237 -4.54 6.47 -14.61
C PHE A 237 -4.44 5.28 -15.58
N ILE A 238 -4.51 5.53 -16.89
CA ILE A 238 -4.34 4.49 -17.92
C ILE A 238 -2.91 3.96 -17.96
N ALA A 239 -1.91 4.82 -17.79
CA ALA A 239 -0.52 4.37 -17.67
C ALA A 239 -0.35 3.41 -16.48
N LEU A 240 -0.94 3.71 -15.33
CA LEU A 240 -0.95 2.82 -14.17
C LEU A 240 -1.68 1.51 -14.46
N ILE A 241 -2.86 1.55 -15.09
CA ILE A 241 -3.59 0.33 -15.47
C ILE A 241 -2.67 -0.59 -16.28
N ARG A 242 -2.01 -0.05 -17.32
CA ARG A 242 -1.09 -0.81 -18.17
C ARG A 242 0.06 -1.42 -17.36
N LEU A 243 0.63 -0.66 -16.42
CA LEU A 243 1.64 -1.19 -15.50
C LEU A 243 1.11 -2.33 -14.64
N PHE A 244 -0.13 -2.29 -14.16
CA PHE A 244 -0.68 -3.38 -13.35
C PHE A 244 -1.15 -4.59 -14.18
N THR A 245 -1.50 -4.41 -15.46
CA THR A 245 -1.77 -5.56 -16.35
C THR A 245 -0.53 -6.43 -16.57
N PHE A 246 0.67 -5.89 -16.37
CA PHE A 246 1.91 -6.68 -16.33
C PHE A 246 1.88 -7.79 -15.28
N LEU A 247 1.26 -7.54 -14.12
CA LEU A 247 1.18 -8.51 -13.02
C LEU A 247 0.15 -9.63 -13.30
N ASP A 248 -0.59 -9.56 -14.40
CA ASP A 248 -1.70 -10.45 -14.70
C ASP A 248 -1.42 -11.41 -15.87
N GLY A 249 -0.44 -11.09 -16.73
CA GLY A 249 -0.08 -11.95 -17.86
C GLY A 249 1.01 -12.95 -17.49
N ASP A 250 0.79 -14.24 -17.81
CA ASP A 250 1.68 -15.33 -18.30
C ASP A 250 3.19 -15.39 -17.95
N ILE A 251 3.73 -14.53 -17.10
CA ILE A 251 5.11 -14.60 -16.61
C ILE A 251 5.19 -15.66 -15.50
N LEU A 252 4.09 -15.85 -14.75
CA LEU A 252 3.98 -16.78 -13.62
C LEU A 252 3.28 -18.10 -13.96
N GLU A 253 2.47 -18.16 -15.01
CA GLU A 253 1.84 -19.39 -15.49
C GLU A 253 2.67 -20.00 -16.62
N SER A 254 3.50 -21.00 -16.28
CA SER A 254 3.98 -21.94 -17.27
C SER A 254 2.80 -22.81 -17.72
N ILE A 255 2.29 -22.64 -18.95
CA ILE A 255 1.72 -23.74 -19.76
C ILE A 255 1.61 -23.30 -21.24
N PRO A 256 1.95 -24.18 -22.20
CA PRO A 256 1.87 -23.89 -23.63
C PRO A 256 0.42 -24.02 -24.12
N SER A 257 -0.07 -23.07 -24.93
CA SER A 257 -1.07 -23.35 -25.99
C SER A 257 -1.34 -22.16 -26.90
N SER A 258 -0.86 -22.31 -28.14
CA SER A 258 -1.48 -21.96 -29.42
C SER A 258 -2.54 -20.84 -29.50
N MET A 259 -2.21 -19.77 -30.23
CA MET A 259 -2.88 -19.35 -31.48
C MET A 259 -2.23 -18.05 -31.99
N THR A 260 -1.00 -18.15 -32.53
CA THR A 260 -0.39 -17.29 -33.57
C THR A 260 1.04 -17.80 -33.79
N PRO A 261 1.58 -17.82 -35.03
CA PRO A 261 2.96 -18.22 -35.29
C PRO A 261 3.91 -17.06 -34.97
N ALA A 262 3.90 -16.57 -33.73
CA ALA A 262 5.02 -15.82 -33.21
C ALA A 262 6.00 -16.84 -32.63
N ILE A 263 7.28 -16.78 -33.04
CA ILE A 263 8.34 -17.60 -32.44
C ILE A 263 8.21 -17.48 -30.92
N PRO A 264 7.99 -18.58 -30.17
CA PRO A 264 7.83 -18.51 -28.73
C PRO A 264 9.12 -17.91 -28.14
N ARG A 265 9.07 -16.65 -27.72
CA ARG A 265 10.20 -16.03 -27.00
C ARG A 265 10.43 -16.85 -25.75
N SER A 266 11.69 -17.16 -25.45
CA SER A 266 12.01 -17.88 -24.23
C SER A 266 11.51 -17.05 -23.02
N PRO A 267 11.10 -17.68 -21.90
CA PRO A 267 10.74 -16.96 -20.68
C PRO A 267 11.83 -15.96 -20.25
N LYS A 268 13.10 -16.30 -20.51
CA LYS A 268 14.25 -15.44 -20.28
C LYS A 268 14.21 -14.16 -21.13
N ASP A 269 13.95 -14.28 -22.43
CA ASP A 269 13.86 -13.11 -23.33
C ASP A 269 12.68 -12.21 -22.98
N LYS A 270 11.55 -12.80 -22.54
CA LYS A 270 10.39 -12.04 -22.07
C LYS A 270 10.78 -11.18 -20.86
N ILE A 271 11.39 -11.77 -19.83
CA ILE A 271 11.83 -11.05 -18.62
C ILE A 271 12.82 -9.94 -18.97
N SER A 272 13.77 -10.23 -19.87
CA SER A 272 14.73 -9.24 -20.35
C SER A 272 14.04 -8.01 -20.93
N VAL A 273 13.20 -8.22 -21.95
CA VAL A 273 12.45 -7.14 -22.62
C VAL A 273 11.63 -6.36 -21.61
N LEU A 274 10.93 -7.06 -20.71
CA LEU A 274 10.06 -6.43 -19.72
C LEU A 274 10.83 -5.56 -18.71
N GLN A 275 11.97 -6.02 -18.19
CA GLN A 275 12.82 -5.19 -17.32
C GLN A 275 13.31 -3.94 -18.05
N HIS A 276 13.73 -4.08 -19.32
CA HIS A 276 14.20 -2.96 -20.13
C HIS A 276 13.07 -1.96 -20.40
N ASP A 277 11.89 -2.43 -20.79
CA ASP A 277 10.72 -1.58 -21.06
C ASP A 277 10.32 -0.78 -19.82
N LEU A 278 10.25 -1.42 -18.65
CA LEU A 278 9.94 -0.74 -17.38
C LEU A 278 10.97 0.34 -17.00
N SER A 279 12.22 0.20 -17.44
CA SER A 279 13.29 1.17 -17.15
C SER A 279 13.36 2.33 -18.15
N ARG A 280 13.00 2.10 -19.43
CA ARG A 280 13.27 3.04 -20.54
C ARG A 280 12.03 3.75 -21.07
N HIS A 281 10.83 3.36 -20.69
CA HIS A 281 9.63 3.90 -21.33
C HIS A 281 9.46 5.40 -21.01
N PRO A 282 9.51 6.30 -21.99
CA PRO A 282 9.36 7.72 -21.74
C PRO A 282 7.97 7.99 -21.15
N LEU A 283 7.91 9.02 -20.31
CA LEU A 283 6.66 9.53 -19.78
C LEU A 283 6.12 10.58 -20.76
N THR A 284 4.79 10.71 -20.84
CA THR A 284 4.17 11.80 -21.57
C THR A 284 4.54 13.14 -20.92
N GLU A 285 4.82 14.17 -21.72
CA GLU A 285 5.23 15.49 -21.23
C GLU A 285 4.12 16.21 -20.43
N ASP A 286 2.86 15.82 -20.61
CA ASP A 286 1.69 16.48 -20.00
C ASP A 286 1.35 15.99 -18.58
N LEU A 287 2.17 15.14 -17.96
CA LEU A 287 1.91 14.61 -16.62
C LEU A 287 2.30 15.60 -15.53
N ASP A 288 1.43 15.77 -14.53
CA ASP A 288 1.82 16.53 -13.34
C ASP A 288 2.87 15.79 -12.49
N GLU A 289 3.51 16.52 -11.57
CA GLU A 289 4.56 15.97 -10.71
C GLU A 289 4.08 14.77 -9.88
N SER A 290 2.85 14.80 -9.35
CA SER A 290 2.27 13.74 -8.53
C SER A 290 2.03 12.46 -9.33
N GLN A 291 1.50 12.59 -10.55
CA GLN A 291 1.29 11.50 -11.49
C GLN A 291 2.61 10.88 -11.93
N ARG A 292 3.60 11.72 -12.25
CA ARG A 292 4.94 11.28 -12.63
C ARG A 292 5.59 10.44 -11.53
N VAL A 293 5.51 10.93 -10.29
CA VAL A 293 6.04 10.23 -9.11
C VAL A 293 5.39 8.86 -8.95
N ASP A 294 4.06 8.76 -9.02
CA ASP A 294 3.39 7.46 -8.84
C ASP A 294 3.75 6.45 -9.94
N ILE A 295 3.80 6.89 -11.21
CA ILE A 295 4.14 6.01 -12.32
C ILE A 295 5.58 5.49 -12.19
N LEU A 296 6.55 6.37 -11.89
CA LEU A 296 7.95 5.98 -11.75
C LEU A 296 8.19 5.10 -10.52
N ALA A 297 7.57 5.44 -9.38
CA ALA A 297 7.60 4.60 -8.18
C ALA A 297 7.00 3.22 -8.44
N THR A 298 5.86 3.17 -9.13
CA THR A 298 5.18 1.91 -9.48
C THR A 298 6.03 1.07 -10.42
N ARG A 299 6.70 1.67 -11.42
CA ARG A 299 7.65 0.96 -12.29
C ARG A 299 8.78 0.34 -11.49
N ASN A 300 9.43 1.11 -10.61
CA ASN A 300 10.53 0.61 -9.78
C ASN A 300 10.08 -0.55 -8.87
N TRP A 301 8.89 -0.44 -8.28
CA TRP A 301 8.30 -1.53 -7.52
C TRP A 301 8.04 -2.79 -8.36
N ILE A 302 7.46 -2.67 -9.55
CA ILE A 302 7.24 -3.80 -10.46
C ILE A 302 8.58 -4.43 -10.88
N ARG A 303 9.61 -3.63 -11.14
CA ARG A 303 10.98 -4.12 -11.45
C ARG A 303 11.57 -4.95 -10.32
N ILE A 304 11.31 -4.59 -9.05
CA ILE A 304 11.67 -5.42 -7.88
C ILE A 304 10.90 -6.73 -7.87
N MET A 305 9.59 -6.71 -8.09
CA MET A 305 8.79 -7.94 -8.13
C MET A 305 9.27 -8.89 -9.23
N LEU A 306 9.57 -8.36 -10.43
CA LEU A 306 10.13 -9.12 -11.54
C LEU A 306 11.53 -9.65 -11.22
N TRP A 307 12.35 -8.89 -10.51
CA TRP A 307 13.66 -9.35 -10.04
C TRP A 307 13.54 -10.51 -9.03
N GLN A 308 12.62 -10.41 -8.07
CA GLN A 308 12.35 -11.48 -7.09
C GLN A 308 11.92 -12.78 -7.78
N TYR A 309 11.09 -12.69 -8.82
CA TYR A 309 10.79 -13.83 -9.68
C TYR A 309 12.04 -14.34 -10.42
N THR A 310 12.84 -13.43 -10.99
CA THR A 310 14.02 -13.79 -11.77
C THR A 310 15.04 -14.58 -10.94
N ILE A 311 15.35 -14.15 -9.72
CA ILE A 311 16.31 -14.83 -8.84
C ILE A 311 15.81 -16.22 -8.38
N ALA A 312 14.49 -16.41 -8.32
CA ALA A 312 13.90 -17.69 -7.91
C ALA A 312 13.89 -18.73 -9.04
N HIS A 313 13.89 -18.28 -10.30
CA HIS A 313 13.65 -19.15 -11.46
C HIS A 313 14.83 -19.21 -12.46
N PHE A 314 15.77 -18.28 -12.40
CA PHE A 314 16.86 -18.17 -13.37
C PHE A 314 18.21 -17.98 -12.68
N VAL A 315 19.28 -18.36 -13.38
CA VAL A 315 20.64 -18.06 -12.94
C VAL A 315 20.89 -16.55 -13.05
N VAL A 316 21.25 -15.94 -11.93
CA VAL A 316 21.63 -14.53 -11.83
C VAL A 316 23.11 -14.39 -11.48
N SER A 317 23.72 -13.27 -11.86
CA SER A 317 25.13 -12.99 -11.63
C SER A 317 25.38 -11.52 -11.30
N CYS A 318 26.40 -11.21 -10.51
CA CYS A 318 26.88 -9.84 -10.31
C CYS A 318 27.54 -9.24 -11.57
N HIS A 319 27.95 -10.08 -12.53
CA HIS A 319 28.56 -9.68 -13.80
C HIS A 319 27.65 -10.04 -15.00
N ALA A 320 26.34 -10.10 -14.79
CA ALA A 320 25.40 -10.40 -15.87
C ALA A 320 25.52 -9.36 -17.00
N GLN A 321 25.60 -9.81 -18.24
CA GLN A 321 25.59 -8.92 -19.42
C GLN A 321 24.24 -8.20 -19.56
N ASP A 322 23.16 -8.93 -19.28
CA ASP A 322 21.81 -8.38 -19.22
C ASP A 322 21.45 -8.03 -17.77
N GLN A 323 21.17 -6.75 -17.53
CA GLN A 323 20.80 -6.23 -16.22
C GLN A 323 19.54 -6.88 -15.65
N ALA A 324 18.65 -7.42 -16.50
CA ALA A 324 17.47 -8.15 -16.05
C ALA A 324 17.82 -9.39 -15.19
N PHE A 325 19.00 -9.97 -15.40
CA PHE A 325 19.51 -11.14 -14.67
C PHE A 325 20.66 -10.78 -13.71
N SER A 326 20.80 -9.49 -13.38
CA SER A 326 21.81 -9.04 -12.43
C SER A 326 21.36 -9.30 -11.00
N ALA A 327 22.23 -9.93 -10.21
CA ALA A 327 22.02 -10.07 -8.76
C ALA A 327 22.04 -8.70 -8.04
N LEU A 328 22.60 -7.67 -8.68
CA LEU A 328 22.76 -6.31 -8.13
C LEU A 328 21.67 -5.34 -8.65
N LEU A 329 20.67 -5.81 -9.38
CA LEU A 329 19.62 -4.96 -9.95
C LEU A 329 18.86 -4.12 -8.89
N PRO A 330 18.56 -4.63 -7.67
CA PRO A 330 17.94 -3.82 -6.61
C PRO A 330 18.73 -2.57 -6.23
N THR A 331 20.07 -2.60 -6.32
CA THR A 331 20.91 -1.40 -6.11
C THR A 331 20.60 -0.31 -7.12
N THR A 332 20.46 -0.66 -8.39
CA THR A 332 20.11 0.31 -9.43
C THR A 332 18.70 0.83 -9.23
N ILE A 333 17.73 -0.06 -8.94
CA ILE A 333 16.33 0.34 -8.71
C ILE A 333 16.20 1.26 -7.50
N ALA A 334 16.96 1.01 -6.42
CA ALA A 334 16.98 1.87 -5.24
C ALA A 334 17.45 3.29 -5.56
N ARG A 335 18.51 3.44 -6.36
CA ARG A 335 18.99 4.75 -6.83
C ARG A 335 17.97 5.45 -7.72
N ASP A 336 17.36 4.71 -8.64
CA ASP A 336 16.29 5.24 -9.51
C ASP A 336 15.11 5.75 -8.66
N MET A 337 14.73 5.01 -7.61
CA MET A 337 13.66 5.40 -6.69
C MET A 337 14.02 6.65 -5.89
N LEU A 338 15.23 6.74 -5.34
CA LEU A 338 15.69 7.92 -4.62
C LEU A 338 15.72 9.16 -5.51
N SER A 339 16.22 9.04 -6.74
CA SER A 339 16.21 10.14 -7.73
C SER A 339 14.80 10.67 -8.00
N VAL A 340 13.80 9.78 -8.09
CA VAL A 340 12.39 10.16 -8.26
C VAL A 340 11.88 10.93 -7.04
N LEU A 341 12.20 10.47 -5.84
CA LEU A 341 11.68 11.07 -4.61
C LEU A 341 12.39 12.37 -4.22
N GLU A 342 13.70 12.45 -4.40
CA GLU A 342 14.51 13.65 -4.11
C GLU A 342 14.18 14.81 -5.05
N SER A 343 13.76 14.51 -6.27
CA SER A 343 13.34 15.51 -7.27
C SER A 343 11.88 15.95 -7.14
N ALA A 344 11.12 15.39 -6.19
CA ALA A 344 9.69 15.62 -6.06
C ALA A 344 9.33 16.42 -4.81
N SER A 345 8.33 17.29 -4.92
CA SER A 345 7.75 17.93 -3.74
C SER A 345 6.98 16.93 -2.88
N TRP A 346 6.99 17.15 -1.55
CA TRP A 346 6.20 16.34 -0.62
C TRP A 346 4.70 16.31 -0.97
N LYS A 347 4.16 17.40 -1.52
CA LYS A 347 2.76 17.49 -1.93
C LYS A 347 2.40 16.51 -3.07
N SER A 348 3.40 16.07 -3.83
CA SER A 348 3.27 15.12 -4.94
C SER A 348 3.51 13.67 -4.51
N ILE A 349 4.11 13.45 -3.33
CA ILE A 349 4.33 12.12 -2.74
C ILE A 349 3.18 11.75 -1.79
N GLN A 350 2.79 12.68 -0.91
CA GLN A 350 1.81 12.45 0.16
C GLN A 350 0.47 11.85 -0.29
N PRO A 351 -0.14 12.24 -1.44
CA PRO A 351 -1.42 11.68 -1.87
C PRO A 351 -1.42 10.16 -2.04
N HIS A 352 -0.26 9.56 -2.34
CA HIS A 352 -0.12 8.13 -2.60
C HIS A 352 -0.04 7.29 -1.32
N GLY A 353 0.21 7.93 -0.17
CA GLY A 353 0.08 7.37 1.18
C GLY A 353 0.70 5.97 1.35
N TYR A 354 -0.06 5.06 1.96
CA TYR A 354 0.34 3.66 2.21
C TYR A 354 0.88 2.95 0.95
N GLY A 355 0.34 3.23 -0.23
CA GLY A 355 0.80 2.62 -1.47
C GLY A 355 2.23 3.01 -1.85
N MET A 356 2.64 4.25 -1.58
CA MET A 356 4.02 4.70 -1.78
C MET A 356 4.95 4.12 -0.72
N GLU A 357 4.52 4.14 0.54
CA GLU A 357 5.26 3.57 1.67
C GLU A 357 5.63 2.11 1.42
N LEU A 358 4.65 1.30 0.98
CA LEU A 358 4.84 -0.08 0.58
C LEU A 358 5.88 -0.23 -0.53
N LYS A 359 5.80 0.59 -1.60
CA LYS A 359 6.72 0.51 -2.74
C LYS A 359 8.16 0.79 -2.29
N VAL A 360 8.37 1.84 -1.49
CA VAL A 360 9.69 2.19 -0.91
C VAL A 360 10.21 1.06 -0.02
N PHE A 361 9.36 0.51 0.86
CA PHE A 361 9.72 -0.58 1.74
C PHE A 361 10.20 -1.80 0.96
N ARG A 362 9.46 -2.24 -0.07
CA ARG A 362 9.84 -3.42 -0.88
C ARG A 362 11.18 -3.24 -1.59
N ILE A 363 11.49 -2.02 -2.04
CA ILE A 363 12.77 -1.69 -2.66
C ILE A 363 13.89 -1.73 -1.61
N ALA A 364 13.69 -1.12 -0.45
CA ALA A 364 14.66 -1.12 0.65
C ALA A 364 14.94 -2.54 1.17
N ASP A 365 13.89 -3.33 1.35
CA ASP A 365 13.95 -4.72 1.82
C ASP A 365 14.74 -5.61 0.85
N SER A 366 14.51 -5.44 -0.46
CA SER A 366 15.27 -6.16 -1.50
C SER A 366 16.72 -5.68 -1.62
N LEU A 367 16.99 -4.39 -1.37
CA LEU A 367 18.35 -3.86 -1.32
C LEU A 367 19.13 -4.43 -0.14
N LEU A 368 18.48 -4.60 1.01
CA LEU A 368 19.05 -5.25 2.18
C LEU A 368 19.44 -6.71 1.86
N ASP A 369 18.60 -7.46 1.15
CA ASP A 369 18.93 -8.82 0.70
C ASP A 369 20.20 -8.86 -0.18
N VAL A 370 20.38 -7.87 -1.06
CA VAL A 370 21.58 -7.76 -1.88
C VAL A 370 22.82 -7.47 -1.03
N LEU A 371 22.72 -6.55 -0.07
CA LEU A 371 23.82 -6.21 0.84
C LEU A 371 24.30 -7.42 1.66
N LEU A 372 23.38 -8.31 2.02
CA LEU A 372 23.66 -9.53 2.77
C LEU A 372 24.31 -10.63 1.92
N CYS A 373 23.95 -10.72 0.63
CA CYS A 373 24.38 -11.80 -0.25
C CYS A 373 25.59 -11.46 -1.15
N ALA A 374 25.95 -10.18 -1.29
CA ALA A 374 26.94 -9.76 -2.28
C ALA A 374 28.40 -10.18 -1.94
N PRO A 375 29.16 -10.68 -2.93
CA PRO A 375 30.55 -11.09 -2.72
C PRO A 375 31.49 -9.90 -2.47
N ARG A 376 32.49 -10.10 -1.60
CA ARG A 376 33.47 -9.09 -1.17
C ARG A 376 34.60 -8.89 -2.20
N SER A 377 34.27 -8.42 -3.41
CA SER A 377 35.29 -7.98 -4.40
C SER A 377 35.51 -6.45 -4.32
N THR A 378 36.65 -5.95 -4.81
CA THR A 378 36.99 -4.51 -4.75
C THR A 378 35.99 -3.63 -5.51
N GLY A 379 35.59 -3.99 -6.74
CA GLY A 379 34.58 -3.24 -7.49
C GLY A 379 33.17 -3.36 -6.91
N THR A 380 32.84 -4.50 -6.29
CA THR A 380 31.57 -4.68 -5.58
C THR A 380 31.53 -3.87 -4.28
N ARG A 381 32.69 -3.65 -3.63
CA ARG A 381 32.77 -2.92 -2.35
C ARG A 381 32.30 -1.47 -2.46
N ASP A 382 32.74 -0.72 -3.48
CA ASP A 382 32.32 0.68 -3.67
C ASP A 382 30.82 0.78 -3.93
N LEU A 383 30.30 -0.08 -4.81
CA LEU A 383 28.86 -0.17 -5.07
C LEU A 383 28.06 -0.51 -3.81
N LEU A 384 28.57 -1.39 -2.95
CA LEU A 384 27.91 -1.75 -1.69
C LEU A 384 27.93 -0.61 -0.66
N MET A 385 28.94 0.27 -0.69
CA MET A 385 28.94 1.47 0.14
C MET A 385 27.83 2.42 -0.29
N ASP A 386 27.69 2.67 -1.59
CA ASP A 386 26.58 3.46 -2.15
C ASP A 386 25.22 2.82 -1.83
N SER A 387 25.11 1.48 -1.92
CA SER A 387 23.92 0.73 -1.53
C SER A 387 23.55 0.88 -0.05
N ARG A 388 24.54 0.92 0.86
CA ARG A 388 24.28 1.14 2.29
C ARG A 388 23.72 2.54 2.53
N GLN A 389 24.32 3.54 1.89
CA GLN A 389 23.80 4.90 1.95
C GLN A 389 22.38 4.99 1.38
N ALA A 390 22.13 4.36 0.23
CA ALA A 390 20.80 4.31 -0.37
C ALA A 390 19.77 3.62 0.54
N LEU A 391 20.14 2.54 1.24
CA LEU A 391 19.27 1.88 2.20
C LEU A 391 18.85 2.83 3.33
N HIS A 392 19.80 3.59 3.88
CA HIS A 392 19.52 4.57 4.92
C HIS A 392 18.66 5.74 4.42
N LEU A 393 18.87 6.20 3.19
CA LEU A 393 18.02 7.23 2.59
C LEU A 393 16.59 6.73 2.39
N LEU A 394 16.41 5.48 1.93
CA LEU A 394 15.08 4.87 1.81
C LEU A 394 14.42 4.67 3.18
N GLU A 395 15.17 4.31 4.21
CA GLU A 395 14.68 4.23 5.59
C GLU A 395 14.19 5.59 6.11
N ARG A 396 14.92 6.68 5.83
CA ARG A 396 14.48 8.03 6.14
C ARG A 396 13.21 8.42 5.37
N VAL A 397 13.14 8.09 4.08
CA VAL A 397 11.93 8.29 3.27
C VAL A 397 10.73 7.56 3.89
N LEU A 398 10.91 6.34 4.43
CA LEU A 398 9.83 5.62 5.12
C LEU A 398 9.38 6.34 6.40
N VAL A 399 10.29 6.98 7.13
CA VAL A 399 9.91 7.86 8.26
C VAL A 399 9.05 9.02 7.77
N ASP A 400 9.44 9.67 6.68
CA ASP A 400 8.73 10.83 6.14
C ASP A 400 7.34 10.46 5.59
N ILE A 401 7.22 9.33 4.89
CA ILE A 401 5.96 8.85 4.30
C ILE A 401 5.04 8.19 5.32
N GLY A 402 5.61 7.25 6.08
CA GLY A 402 4.88 6.34 6.97
C GLY A 402 4.76 6.81 8.41
N GLY A 403 5.53 7.82 8.81
CA GLY A 403 5.67 8.22 10.20
C GLY A 403 6.45 7.19 11.04
N THR A 404 6.69 7.54 12.31
CA THR A 404 7.49 6.71 13.24
C THR A 404 6.81 5.40 13.63
N GLU A 405 5.48 5.35 13.58
CA GLU A 405 4.66 4.19 13.95
C GLU A 405 4.43 3.22 12.78
N SER A 406 5.06 3.45 11.63
CA SER A 406 4.95 2.58 10.46
C SER A 406 5.43 1.15 10.75
N GLN A 407 4.59 0.16 10.44
CA GLN A 407 4.99 -1.26 10.52
C GLN A 407 6.04 -1.63 9.47
N PHE A 408 6.03 -1.00 8.30
CA PHE A 408 7.06 -1.20 7.27
C PHE A 408 8.42 -0.72 7.77
N LEU A 409 8.46 0.47 8.36
CA LEU A 409 9.67 1.02 8.97
C LEU A 409 10.17 0.14 10.11
N ALA A 410 9.29 -0.29 11.00
CA ALA A 410 9.65 -1.18 12.12
C ALA A 410 10.24 -2.50 11.61
N THR A 411 9.64 -3.09 10.57
CA THR A 411 10.11 -4.33 9.95
C THR A 411 11.50 -4.14 9.33
N LEU A 412 11.70 -3.08 8.54
CA LEU A 412 12.98 -2.79 7.91
C LEU A 412 14.09 -2.59 8.95
N ARG A 413 13.84 -1.74 9.95
CA ARG A 413 14.80 -1.46 11.03
C ARG A 413 15.19 -2.71 11.81
N LYS A 414 14.21 -3.57 12.11
CA LYS A 414 14.46 -4.86 12.77
C LYS A 414 15.43 -5.71 11.93
N ARG A 415 15.14 -5.88 10.63
CA ARG A 415 16.01 -6.66 9.73
C ARG A 415 17.41 -6.06 9.59
N MET A 416 17.50 -4.73 9.52
CA MET A 416 18.78 -4.00 9.46
C MET A 416 19.64 -4.25 10.70
N VAL A 417 19.05 -4.22 11.90
CA VAL A 417 19.74 -4.53 13.16
C VAL A 417 20.18 -5.99 13.21
N GLU A 418 19.31 -6.93 12.82
CA GLU A 418 19.63 -8.36 12.74
C GLU A 418 20.76 -8.68 11.74
N SER A 419 21.07 -7.73 10.85
CA SER A 419 22.05 -7.86 9.76
C SER A 419 23.35 -7.09 10.01
N ASP A 420 23.58 -6.59 11.23
CA ASP A 420 24.72 -5.70 11.58
C ASP A 420 24.83 -4.46 10.66
N LEU A 421 23.68 -3.92 10.24
CA LEU A 421 23.54 -2.70 9.45
C LEU A 421 22.75 -1.64 10.23
N PRO A 422 23.28 -1.13 11.36
CA PRO A 422 22.49 -0.30 12.28
C PRO A 422 22.02 1.01 11.63
N VAL A 423 20.86 1.49 12.08
CA VAL A 423 20.26 2.78 11.66
C VAL A 423 21.24 3.92 11.98
N PRO A 424 21.41 4.95 11.12
CA PRO A 424 22.48 5.96 11.26
C PRO A 424 22.38 6.88 12.49
N ASN A 425 21.45 6.65 13.40
CA ASN A 425 21.43 7.35 14.69
C ASN A 425 22.50 6.83 15.67
N THR A 426 23.43 5.97 15.23
CA THR A 426 24.65 5.58 15.95
C THR A 426 25.93 6.23 15.43
N VAL A 427 25.88 7.37 14.73
CA VAL A 427 27.07 8.15 14.30
C VAL A 427 27.98 8.61 15.47
N GLN A 428 27.59 8.39 16.73
CA GLN A 428 28.47 8.57 17.89
C GLN A 428 29.26 7.32 18.31
N ASN A 429 28.83 6.10 17.98
CA ASN A 429 29.50 4.87 18.45
C ASN A 429 30.60 4.38 17.50
N ASP A 430 30.52 4.66 16.20
CA ASP A 430 31.56 4.22 15.25
C ASP A 430 32.82 5.09 15.29
N GLN A 431 32.76 6.29 15.88
CA GLN A 431 33.97 7.04 16.25
C GLN A 431 34.66 6.44 17.49
N GLN A 432 33.93 5.74 18.37
CA GLN A 432 34.52 5.10 19.55
C GLN A 432 35.24 3.78 19.21
N ILE A 433 34.75 3.03 18.22
CA ILE A 433 35.39 1.78 17.80
C ILE A 433 36.67 2.07 16.98
N SER A 434 36.71 3.14 16.20
CA SER A 434 37.95 3.56 15.50
C SER A 434 39.06 4.01 16.45
N TRP A 435 38.73 4.59 17.60
CA TRP A 435 39.72 5.00 18.62
C TRP A 435 40.27 3.82 19.42
N TYR A 436 39.45 2.80 19.68
CA TYR A 436 39.90 1.60 20.40
C TYR A 436 40.89 0.75 19.60
N PHE A 437 40.76 0.70 18.26
CA PHE A 437 41.71 -0.04 17.42
C PHE A 437 43.00 0.73 17.07
N LYS A 438 42.98 2.07 17.11
CA LYS A 438 44.21 2.88 16.94
C LYS A 438 45.11 2.89 18.18
N ALA A 439 44.54 2.81 19.39
CA ALA A 439 45.31 2.84 20.62
C ALA A 439 46.07 1.51 20.91
N ASP A 440 45.67 0.41 20.29
CA ASP A 440 46.29 -0.91 20.48
C ASP A 440 47.41 -1.21 19.46
N GLU A 441 47.44 -0.53 18.31
CA GLU A 441 48.57 -0.61 17.36
C GLU A 441 49.77 0.27 17.78
N GLU A 442 49.56 1.37 18.52
CA GLU A 442 50.66 2.20 19.03
C GLU A 442 51.38 1.62 20.26
N LYS A 443 50.87 0.54 20.86
CA LYS A 443 51.50 -0.13 22.02
C LYS A 443 52.37 -1.34 21.68
N LYS A 444 52.54 -1.68 20.39
CA LYS A 444 53.41 -2.78 19.95
C LYS A 444 54.48 -2.31 18.98
N SER A 445 55.45 -1.55 19.50
CA SER A 445 56.82 -1.53 18.96
C SER A 445 57.80 -1.04 20.04
N PRO A 446 58.68 -1.92 20.53
CA PRO A 446 60.02 -1.50 20.84
C PRO A 446 61.01 -2.42 20.11
N ASN A 447 61.93 -1.83 19.34
CA ASN A 447 63.34 -2.18 19.45
C ASN A 447 64.17 -1.12 18.74
N GLY A 448 64.70 -0.22 19.56
CA GLY A 448 65.80 0.64 19.21
C GLY A 448 67.07 -0.19 18.98
N SER A 449 67.85 0.27 18.01
CA SER A 449 69.23 -0.08 17.78
C SER A 449 70.10 0.18 19.01
N VAL A 450 70.83 -0.83 19.48
CA VAL A 450 72.01 -0.63 20.33
C VAL A 450 73.20 -1.34 19.68
N THR A 451 74.15 -0.51 19.27
CA THR A 451 75.52 -0.83 18.87
C THR A 451 76.33 -1.34 20.07
N VAL A 452 77.07 -2.43 19.89
CA VAL A 452 78.10 -2.92 20.83
C VAL A 452 79.44 -2.92 20.12
N HIS A 453 80.42 -2.21 20.69
CA HIS A 453 81.84 -2.36 20.39
C HIS A 453 82.55 -2.97 21.61
N ASN A 454 83.50 -3.85 21.31
CA ASN A 454 84.38 -4.61 22.21
C ASN A 454 85.18 -3.75 23.20
N GLU A 455 85.33 -4.28 24.42
CA GLU A 455 86.63 -4.69 24.99
C GLU A 455 86.50 -6.10 25.57
#